data_AF-A0A944PH46-F1
#
_entry.id   AF-A0A944PH46-F1
#
_cell.length_a   1.000
_cell.length_b   1.000
_cell.length_c   1.000
_cell.angle_alpha   90.00
_cell.angle_beta   90.00
_cell.angle_gamma   90.00
#
_symmetry.space_group_name_H-M   'P 1'
#
loop_
_entity.id
_entity.type
_entity.pdbx_description
1 polymer ?
#
loop_
_entity_poly.entity_id
_entity_poly.type
_entity_poly.pdbx_seq_one_letter_code
_entity_poly.pdbx_strand_id
1 'polypeptide(L)'
;MTRLRDWSTPGRRADLVAAAWQAGETTVSALAEAARTSRPTIYADLRSRGIDPDHRPKGTSVITNLSPLDIEGFTGIGEQLDAQLDAALLRWRAEHPDAGLEEAKTEGMRLVGLMDTTYRYADVRDRLAREQVARAERDRLLHQVELRWEALSSAAAWLAAHHAYVLSVDEARIAIDMWNERAESARKRPFFCSSPRDEAAYRQIQEAGHPALEEAMADLDQEPGVTAYALRANLDQAHERRMELASQTLRLAQPVQ
;
A
#
# COMPACT_ATOMS: atom_id res chain seq x y z
N MET A 1 14.58 31.41 24.46
CA MET A 1 14.12 30.93 25.79
C MET A 1 12.73 30.29 25.73
N THR A 2 11.71 30.93 25.14
CA THR A 2 10.34 30.40 25.08
C THR A 2 10.21 29.03 24.41
N ARG A 3 10.74 28.86 23.18
CA ARG A 3 10.73 27.55 22.47
C ARG A 3 11.46 26.44 23.21
N LEU A 4 12.46 26.78 24.02
CA LEU A 4 13.25 25.83 24.80
C LEU A 4 12.50 25.39 26.06
N ARG A 5 11.73 26.32 26.67
CA ARG A 5 10.78 26.03 27.73
C ARG A 5 9.62 25.17 27.22
N ASP A 6 9.08 25.49 26.04
CA ASP A 6 8.03 24.71 25.38
C ASP A 6 8.50 23.27 25.09
N TRP A 7 9.73 23.12 24.59
CA TRP A 7 10.35 21.81 24.34
C TRP A 7 10.54 20.98 25.63
N SER A 8 10.88 21.65 26.74
CA SER A 8 11.07 21.00 28.04
C SER A 8 9.76 20.66 28.78
N THR A 9 8.60 20.97 28.21
CA THR A 9 7.31 20.73 28.86
C THR A 9 7.09 19.22 29.04
N PRO A 10 6.82 18.74 30.27
CA PRO A 10 6.50 17.34 30.51
C PRO A 10 5.34 16.88 29.62
N GLY A 11 5.48 15.74 28.96
CA GLY A 11 4.45 15.18 28.07
C GLY A 11 4.45 15.72 26.64
N ARG A 12 5.25 16.75 26.31
CA ARG A 12 5.30 17.34 24.96
C ARG A 12 5.74 16.34 23.88
N ARG A 13 6.69 15.46 24.20
CA ARG A 13 7.10 14.38 23.28
C ARG A 13 5.91 13.47 22.94
N ALA A 14 5.14 13.06 23.95
CA ALA A 14 3.97 12.24 23.73
C ALA A 14 2.90 12.95 22.89
N ASP A 15 2.71 14.27 23.06
CA ASP A 15 1.83 15.07 22.19
C ASP A 15 2.29 15.09 20.73
N LEU A 16 3.60 15.28 20.51
CA LEU A 16 4.17 15.31 19.16
C LEU A 16 4.14 13.94 18.48
N VAL A 17 4.42 12.87 19.24
CA VAL A 17 4.31 11.49 18.77
C VAL A 17 2.86 11.14 18.42
N ALA A 18 1.89 11.54 19.25
CA ALA A 18 0.47 11.35 18.97
C ALA A 18 0.01 12.16 17.75
N ALA A 19 0.47 13.40 17.60
CA ALA A 19 0.17 14.22 16.44
C ALA A 19 0.76 13.64 15.14
N ALA A 20 1.99 13.12 15.17
CA ALA A 20 2.60 12.43 14.03
C ALA A 20 1.83 11.14 13.68
N TRP A 21 1.39 10.40 14.69
CA TRP A 21 0.55 9.22 14.51
C TRP A 21 -0.78 9.55 13.84
N GLN A 22 -1.47 10.59 14.31
CA GLN A 22 -2.73 11.05 13.73
C GLN A 22 -2.56 11.67 12.33
N ALA A 23 -1.37 12.20 12.04
CA ALA A 23 -1.00 12.69 10.71
C ALA A 23 -0.63 11.57 9.73
N GLY A 24 -0.60 10.30 10.17
CA GLY A 24 -0.44 9.12 9.32
C GLY A 24 0.86 8.34 9.53
N GLU A 25 1.86 8.88 10.24
CA GLU A 25 3.08 8.15 10.54
C GLU A 25 2.85 7.17 11.69
N THR A 26 2.52 5.93 11.33
CA THR A 26 2.14 4.87 12.28
C THR A 26 3.24 3.82 12.48
N THR A 27 4.45 4.08 11.96
CA THR A 27 5.60 3.18 12.11
C THR A 27 6.36 3.53 13.39
N VAL A 28 6.23 2.69 14.41
CA VAL A 28 6.87 2.91 15.73
C VAL A 28 8.39 3.09 15.64
N SER A 29 9.07 2.41 14.72
CA SER A 29 10.51 2.58 14.51
C SER A 29 10.87 3.97 13.98
N ALA A 30 10.11 4.49 13.00
CA ALA A 30 10.31 5.83 12.44
C ALA A 30 10.02 6.92 13.47
N LEU A 31 8.97 6.74 14.27
CA LEU A 31 8.67 7.63 15.40
C LEU A 31 9.77 7.61 16.47
N ALA A 32 10.35 6.44 16.77
CA ALA A 32 11.43 6.32 17.74
C ALA A 32 12.70 7.04 17.27
N GLU A 33 13.01 6.90 15.98
CA GLU A 33 14.12 7.59 15.33
C GLU A 33 13.92 9.11 15.32
N ALA A 34 12.76 9.58 14.84
CA ALA A 34 12.43 11.01 14.79
C ALA A 34 12.44 11.66 16.18
N ALA A 35 11.95 10.95 17.19
CA ALA A 35 11.94 11.42 18.58
C ALA A 35 13.27 11.16 19.33
N ARG A 36 14.27 10.55 18.68
CA ARG A 36 15.56 10.15 19.27
C ARG A 36 15.40 9.40 20.60
N THR A 37 14.48 8.44 20.61
CA THR A 37 14.16 7.65 21.80
C THR A 37 14.01 6.17 21.45
N SER A 38 13.70 5.35 22.45
CA SER A 38 13.53 3.91 22.26
C SER A 38 12.11 3.57 21.78
N ARG A 39 11.96 2.46 21.04
CA ARG A 39 10.64 1.93 20.65
C ARG A 39 9.72 1.71 21.88
N PRO A 40 10.18 1.12 23.00
CA PRO A 40 9.37 1.04 24.23
C PRO A 40 8.84 2.40 24.73
N THR A 41 9.65 3.46 24.61
CA THR A 41 9.23 4.82 24.99
C THR A 41 8.11 5.34 24.09
N ILE A 42 8.18 5.07 22.78
CA ILE A 42 7.11 5.44 21.84
C ILE A 42 5.81 4.69 22.16
N TYR A 43 5.89 3.39 22.44
CA TYR A 43 4.72 2.61 22.88
C TYR A 43 4.09 3.21 24.15
N ALA A 44 4.90 3.61 25.13
CA ALA A 44 4.40 4.23 26.36
C ALA A 44 3.78 5.62 26.09
N ASP A 45 4.42 6.44 25.25
CA ASP A 45 3.96 7.77 24.89
C ASP A 45 2.61 7.72 24.15
N LEU A 46 2.45 6.81 23.17
CA LEU A 46 1.19 6.62 22.44
C LEU A 46 0.06 6.17 23.38
N ARG A 47 0.32 5.15 24.23
CA ARG A 47 -0.67 4.67 25.20
C ARG A 47 -1.06 5.73 26.22
N SER A 48 -0.12 6.61 26.62
CA SER A 48 -0.42 7.73 27.52
C SER A 48 -1.38 8.77 26.91
N ARG A 49 -1.54 8.77 25.59
CA ARG A 49 -2.47 9.61 24.84
C ARG A 49 -3.71 8.86 24.36
N GLY A 50 -3.95 7.66 24.90
CA GLY A 50 -5.10 6.84 24.54
C GLY A 50 -5.01 6.21 23.15
N ILE A 51 -3.84 6.27 22.51
CA ILE A 51 -3.58 5.59 21.24
C ILE A 51 -3.03 4.22 21.58
N ASP A 52 -3.74 3.17 21.15
CA ASP A 52 -3.22 1.82 21.21
C ASP A 52 -2.45 1.53 19.90
N PRO A 53 -1.10 1.54 19.92
CA PRO A 53 -0.30 1.26 18.72
C PRO A 53 -0.44 -0.18 18.21
N ASP A 54 -0.97 -1.09 19.04
CA ASP A 54 -1.26 -2.47 18.66
C ASP A 54 -2.66 -2.55 17.97
N HIS A 55 -3.57 -1.62 18.28
CA HIS A 55 -4.76 -1.28 17.48
C HIS A 55 -4.44 -0.17 16.48
N ARG A 56 -3.44 -0.41 15.62
CA ARG A 56 -3.23 0.44 14.44
C ARG A 56 -4.56 0.56 13.68
N PRO A 57 -5.06 1.77 13.37
CA PRO A 57 -6.08 1.91 12.34
C PRO A 57 -5.51 1.23 11.11
N LYS A 58 -6.14 0.13 10.68
CA LYS A 58 -5.68 -0.69 9.56
C LYS A 58 -5.89 0.04 8.23
N GLY A 59 -5.56 1.32 8.12
CA GLY A 59 -5.56 2.08 6.87
C GLY A 59 -4.36 1.70 6.01
N THR A 60 -4.26 0.42 5.64
CA THR A 60 -3.40 -0.16 4.58
C THR A 60 -3.47 -1.69 4.50
N SER A 61 -4.21 -2.38 5.39
CA SER A 61 -4.09 -3.85 5.52
C SER A 61 -5.20 -4.67 4.87
N VAL A 62 -6.00 -4.10 3.97
CA VAL A 62 -7.22 -4.79 3.52
C VAL A 62 -6.95 -5.73 2.33
N ILE A 63 -5.91 -5.52 1.51
CA ILE A 63 -5.63 -6.39 0.35
C ILE A 63 -4.16 -6.84 0.25
N THR A 64 -3.43 -6.95 1.36
CA THR A 64 -2.09 -7.58 1.32
C THR A 64 -2.14 -9.08 1.58
N ASN A 65 -3.22 -9.58 2.20
CA ASN A 65 -3.46 -11.01 2.36
C ASN A 65 -4.50 -11.46 1.33
N LEU A 66 -4.02 -11.88 0.16
CA LEU A 66 -4.86 -12.43 -0.90
C LEU A 66 -5.29 -13.86 -0.54
N SER A 67 -6.17 -14.00 0.46
CA SER A 67 -6.86 -15.27 0.70
C SER A 67 -7.45 -15.79 -0.62
N PRO A 68 -7.28 -17.08 -0.95
CA PRO A 68 -7.85 -17.67 -2.15
C PRO A 68 -9.33 -17.32 -2.27
N LEU A 69 -9.75 -16.83 -3.44
CA LEU A 69 -11.14 -16.57 -3.75
C LEU A 69 -11.77 -17.87 -4.22
N ASP A 70 -12.86 -18.27 -3.59
CA ASP A 70 -13.69 -19.38 -4.03
C ASP A 70 -15.14 -19.10 -3.63
N ILE A 71 -15.97 -18.77 -4.62
CA ILE A 71 -17.40 -18.50 -4.42
C ILE A 71 -18.18 -19.51 -5.24
N GLU A 72 -18.76 -20.51 -4.57
CA GLU A 72 -19.48 -21.61 -5.22
C GLU A 72 -18.67 -22.37 -6.31
N GLY A 73 -17.34 -22.41 -6.18
CA GLY A 73 -16.43 -23.01 -7.16
C GLY A 73 -15.87 -22.03 -8.19
N PHE A 74 -16.25 -20.75 -8.13
CA PHE A 74 -15.65 -19.70 -8.95
C PHE A 74 -14.43 -19.09 -8.26
N THR A 75 -13.26 -19.21 -8.89
CA THR A 75 -11.99 -18.70 -8.32
C THR A 75 -11.58 -17.34 -8.85
N GLY A 76 -12.29 -16.83 -9.86
CA GLY A 76 -11.94 -15.59 -10.56
C GLY A 76 -10.72 -15.71 -11.48
N ILE A 77 -10.25 -16.93 -11.78
CA ILE A 77 -9.19 -17.18 -12.77
C ILE A 77 -9.82 -17.26 -14.17
N GLY A 78 -9.50 -16.30 -15.03
CA GLY A 78 -10.10 -16.14 -16.37
C GLY A 78 -10.04 -17.41 -17.24
N GLU A 79 -8.92 -18.14 -17.20
CA GLU A 79 -8.70 -19.36 -17.99
C GLU A 79 -9.59 -20.53 -17.55
N GLN A 80 -10.21 -20.46 -16.37
CA GLN A 80 -11.00 -21.54 -15.78
C GLN A 80 -12.50 -21.27 -15.79
N LEU A 81 -12.95 -20.09 -16.22
CA LEU A 81 -14.33 -19.64 -16.06
C LEU A 81 -15.34 -20.59 -16.72
N ASP A 82 -15.11 -20.97 -17.98
CA ASP A 82 -16.03 -21.85 -18.71
C ASP A 82 -16.16 -23.22 -18.03
N ALA A 83 -15.03 -23.82 -17.63
CA ALA A 83 -15.01 -25.10 -16.94
C ALA A 83 -15.68 -25.02 -15.56
N GLN A 84 -15.51 -23.91 -14.84
CA GLN A 84 -16.15 -23.67 -13.55
C GLN A 84 -17.66 -23.49 -13.68
N LEU A 85 -18.12 -22.78 -14.73
CA LEU A 85 -19.53 -22.60 -15.03
C LEU A 85 -20.20 -23.93 -15.40
N ASP A 86 -19.57 -24.72 -16.28
CA ASP A 86 -20.05 -26.05 -16.63
C ASP A 86 -20.15 -26.95 -15.40
N ALA A 87 -19.13 -26.95 -14.54
CA ALA A 87 -19.15 -27.71 -13.31
C ALA A 87 -20.25 -27.24 -12.34
N ALA A 88 -20.50 -25.93 -12.22
CA ALA A 88 -21.57 -25.38 -11.39
C ALA A 88 -22.96 -25.77 -11.92
N LEU A 89 -23.18 -25.68 -13.24
CA LEU A 89 -24.42 -26.10 -13.88
C LEU A 89 -24.67 -27.61 -13.71
N LEU A 90 -23.64 -28.43 -13.82
CA LEU A 90 -23.72 -29.88 -13.58
C LEU A 90 -24.08 -30.20 -12.14
N ARG A 91 -23.45 -29.54 -11.16
CA ARG A 91 -23.79 -29.69 -9.73
C ARG A 91 -25.25 -29.31 -9.47
N TRP A 92 -25.68 -28.14 -9.95
CA TRP A 92 -27.04 -27.68 -9.74
C TRP A 92 -28.09 -28.62 -10.36
N ARG A 93 -27.87 -29.10 -11.59
CA ARG A 93 -28.78 -30.07 -12.25
C ARG A 93 -28.87 -31.39 -11.51
N ALA A 94 -27.77 -31.87 -10.92
CA ALA A 94 -27.78 -33.09 -10.13
C ALA A 94 -28.58 -32.93 -8.82
N GLU A 95 -28.53 -31.75 -8.22
CA GLU A 95 -29.29 -31.40 -7.01
C GLU A 95 -30.78 -31.10 -7.30
N HIS A 96 -31.10 -30.71 -8.53
CA HIS A 96 -32.46 -30.32 -8.96
C HIS A 96 -32.92 -31.10 -10.21
N PRO A 97 -33.08 -32.43 -10.12
CA PRO A 97 -33.40 -33.27 -11.28
C PRO A 97 -34.79 -32.98 -11.88
N ASP A 98 -35.72 -32.47 -11.07
CA ASP A 98 -37.10 -32.19 -11.48
C ASP A 98 -37.31 -30.71 -11.89
N ALA A 99 -36.26 -29.90 -11.90
CA ALA A 99 -36.39 -28.48 -12.17
C ALA A 99 -36.89 -28.20 -13.60
N GLY A 100 -37.81 -27.24 -13.69
CA GLY A 100 -38.36 -26.79 -14.97
C GLY A 100 -37.37 -25.95 -15.79
N LEU A 101 -37.69 -25.73 -17.06
CA LEU A 101 -36.86 -24.92 -17.96
C LEU A 101 -36.63 -23.49 -17.45
N GLU A 102 -37.66 -22.84 -16.89
CA GLU A 102 -37.56 -21.47 -16.37
C GLU A 102 -36.72 -21.38 -15.08
N GLU A 103 -36.74 -22.41 -14.25
CA GLU A 103 -35.87 -22.50 -13.06
C GLU A 103 -34.41 -22.67 -13.48
N ALA A 104 -34.15 -23.59 -14.43
CA ALA A 104 -32.81 -23.79 -14.98
C ALA A 104 -32.25 -22.54 -15.67
N LYS A 105 -33.11 -21.77 -16.36
CA LYS A 105 -32.72 -20.51 -17.00
C LYS A 105 -32.42 -19.43 -15.96
N THR A 106 -33.25 -19.32 -14.93
CA THR A 106 -33.04 -18.38 -13.82
C THR A 106 -31.71 -18.66 -13.14
N GLU A 107 -31.43 -19.93 -12.83
CA GLU A 107 -30.18 -20.31 -12.18
C GLU A 107 -28.97 -20.11 -13.08
N GLY A 108 -29.04 -20.51 -14.36
CA GLY A 108 -27.94 -20.28 -15.29
C GLY A 108 -27.57 -18.79 -15.39
N MET A 109 -28.58 -17.91 -15.39
CA MET A 109 -28.37 -16.46 -15.36
C MET A 109 -27.76 -15.95 -14.05
N ARG A 110 -28.08 -16.58 -12.91
CA ARG A 110 -27.45 -16.27 -11.61
C ARG A 110 -25.98 -16.69 -11.60
N LEU A 111 -25.68 -17.93 -12.01
CA LEU A 111 -24.32 -18.47 -12.06
C LEU A 111 -23.41 -17.69 -13.02
N VAL A 112 -23.91 -17.28 -14.18
CA VAL A 112 -23.16 -16.40 -15.10
C VAL A 112 -22.83 -15.05 -14.44
N GLY A 113 -23.80 -14.45 -13.73
CA GLY A 113 -23.58 -13.20 -12.99
C GLY A 113 -22.57 -13.35 -11.85
N LEU A 114 -22.64 -14.47 -11.13
CA LEU A 114 -21.70 -14.81 -10.07
C LEU A 114 -20.28 -15.01 -10.60
N MET A 115 -20.14 -15.78 -11.69
CA MET A 115 -18.87 -16.02 -12.37
C MET A 115 -18.22 -14.71 -12.83
N ASP A 116 -18.95 -13.87 -13.57
CA ASP A 116 -18.44 -12.60 -14.09
C ASP A 116 -18.06 -11.63 -12.96
N THR A 117 -18.90 -11.51 -11.94
CA THR A 117 -18.64 -10.63 -10.80
C THR A 117 -17.43 -11.10 -9.99
N THR A 118 -17.30 -12.41 -9.77
CA THR A 118 -16.15 -13.01 -9.07
C THR A 118 -14.85 -12.78 -9.85
N TYR A 119 -14.89 -12.95 -11.18
CA TYR A 119 -13.76 -12.65 -12.06
C TYR A 119 -13.33 -11.17 -12.00
N ARG A 120 -14.29 -10.24 -12.17
CA ARG A 120 -14.01 -8.80 -12.08
C ARG A 120 -13.49 -8.39 -10.71
N TYR A 121 -14.08 -8.94 -9.65
CA TYR A 121 -13.63 -8.74 -8.28
C TYR A 121 -12.19 -9.20 -8.09
N ALA A 122 -11.85 -10.41 -8.56
CA ALA A 122 -10.49 -10.96 -8.46
C ALA A 122 -9.45 -10.09 -9.18
N ASP A 123 -9.75 -9.67 -10.42
CA ASP A 123 -8.86 -8.81 -11.23
C ASP A 123 -8.61 -7.46 -10.55
N VAL A 124 -9.67 -6.79 -10.07
CA VAL A 124 -9.53 -5.51 -9.37
C VAL A 124 -8.81 -5.68 -8.03
N ARG A 125 -9.15 -6.71 -7.26
CA ARG A 125 -8.51 -7.02 -5.98
C ARG A 125 -7.00 -7.24 -6.14
N ASP A 126 -6.55 -8.02 -7.12
CA ASP A 126 -5.13 -8.26 -7.39
C ASP A 126 -4.39 -6.96 -7.80
N ARG A 127 -5.02 -6.12 -8.62
CA ARG A 127 -4.43 -4.82 -9.02
C ARG A 127 -4.26 -3.89 -7.83
N LEU A 128 -5.28 -3.77 -6.98
CA LEU A 128 -5.23 -2.96 -5.77
C LEU A 128 -4.15 -3.47 -4.80
N ALA A 129 -4.04 -4.80 -4.62
CA ALA A 129 -2.99 -5.40 -3.80
C ALA A 129 -1.58 -5.02 -4.29
N ARG A 130 -1.34 -5.14 -5.60
CA ARG A 130 -0.05 -4.81 -6.22
C ARG A 130 0.27 -3.33 -6.12
N GLU A 131 -0.73 -2.47 -6.29
CA GLU A 131 -0.58 -1.03 -6.11
C GLU A 131 -0.21 -0.68 -4.67
N GLN A 132 -0.92 -1.22 -3.68
CA GLN A 132 -0.65 -0.97 -2.26
C GLN A 132 0.76 -1.40 -1.85
N VAL A 133 1.21 -2.57 -2.31
CA VAL A 133 2.58 -3.05 -2.08
C VAL A 133 3.59 -2.11 -2.72
N ALA A 134 3.37 -1.70 -3.97
CA ALA A 134 4.29 -0.79 -4.67
C ALA A 134 4.33 0.60 -4.00
N ARG A 135 3.20 1.10 -3.50
CA ARG A 135 3.10 2.38 -2.79
C ARG A 135 3.90 2.34 -1.49
N ALA A 136 3.72 1.29 -0.69
CA ALA A 136 4.46 1.11 0.55
C ALA A 136 5.97 0.98 0.31
N GLU A 137 6.37 0.26 -0.74
CA GLU A 137 7.78 0.09 -1.10
C GLU A 137 8.42 1.39 -1.59
N ARG A 138 7.71 2.18 -2.41
CA ARG A 138 8.11 3.53 -2.81
C ARG A 138 8.38 4.42 -1.59
N ASP A 139 7.44 4.45 -0.64
CA ASP A 139 7.55 5.30 0.55
C ASP A 139 8.73 4.85 1.44
N ARG A 140 8.90 3.52 1.60
CA ARG A 140 10.04 2.94 2.32
C ARG A 140 11.38 3.33 1.69
N LEU A 141 11.50 3.24 0.37
CA LEU A 141 12.75 3.53 -0.35
C LEU A 141 13.06 5.04 -0.39
N LEU A 142 12.05 5.89 -0.53
CA LEU A 142 12.21 7.34 -0.38
C LEU A 142 12.72 7.70 1.03
N HIS A 143 12.18 7.09 2.07
CA HIS A 143 12.69 7.26 3.43
C HIS A 143 14.12 6.73 3.59
N GLN A 144 14.44 5.58 2.97
CA GLN A 144 15.77 4.99 3.01
C GLN A 144 16.85 5.93 2.43
N VAL A 145 16.53 6.71 1.39
CA VAL A 145 17.43 7.74 0.82
C VAL A 145 17.82 8.77 1.88
N GLU A 146 16.86 9.26 2.65
CA GLU A 146 17.09 10.24 3.72
C GLU A 146 17.99 9.65 4.81
N LEU A 147 17.70 8.44 5.26
CA LEU A 147 18.51 7.74 6.26
C LEU A 147 19.97 7.55 5.80
N ARG A 148 20.18 7.17 4.52
CA ARG A 148 21.53 7.00 3.99
C ARG A 148 22.25 8.33 3.87
N TRP A 149 21.55 9.39 3.50
CA TRP A 149 22.13 10.73 3.45
C TRP A 149 22.59 11.21 4.83
N GLU A 150 21.74 11.09 5.85
CA GLU A 150 22.07 11.50 7.22
C GLU A 150 23.27 10.72 7.79
N ALA A 151 23.32 9.41 7.51
CA ALA A 151 24.40 8.53 7.97
C ALA A 151 25.79 8.94 7.45
N LEU A 152 25.88 9.69 6.33
CA LEU A 152 27.16 10.18 5.80
C LEU A 152 27.90 11.09 6.78
N SER A 153 27.17 11.85 7.59
CA SER A 153 27.74 12.81 8.54
C SER A 153 28.61 12.17 9.62
N SER A 154 28.39 10.88 9.90
CA SER A 154 29.11 10.11 10.93
C SER A 154 29.88 8.90 10.37
N ALA A 155 29.91 8.73 9.05
CA ALA A 155 30.45 7.52 8.43
C ALA A 155 32.00 7.49 8.46
N ALA A 156 32.57 6.48 9.12
CA ALA A 156 34.02 6.24 9.08
C ALA A 156 34.51 5.84 7.67
N ALA A 157 33.73 5.03 6.95
CA ALA A 157 33.99 4.64 5.56
C ALA A 157 33.12 5.47 4.61
N TRP A 158 33.42 6.77 4.51
CA TRP A 158 32.56 7.75 3.82
C TRP A 158 32.24 7.37 2.37
N LEU A 159 33.22 6.89 1.59
CA LEU A 159 33.01 6.52 0.18
C LEU A 159 31.99 5.36 0.02
N ALA A 160 32.08 4.34 0.88
CA ALA A 160 31.15 3.22 0.85
C ALA A 160 29.74 3.64 1.28
N ALA A 161 29.63 4.50 2.30
CA ALA A 161 28.36 5.06 2.72
C ALA A 161 27.74 5.95 1.62
N HIS A 162 28.57 6.73 0.91
CA HIS A 162 28.13 7.55 -0.22
C HIS A 162 27.63 6.68 -1.38
N HIS A 163 28.33 5.60 -1.69
CA HIS A 163 27.86 4.64 -2.70
C HIS A 163 26.49 4.04 -2.32
N ALA A 164 26.30 3.65 -1.06
CA ALA A 164 25.02 3.13 -0.59
C ALA A 164 23.87 4.16 -0.69
N TYR A 165 24.17 5.44 -0.44
CA TYR A 165 23.23 6.53 -0.70
C TYR A 165 22.86 6.64 -2.19
N VAL A 166 23.85 6.63 -3.09
CA VAL A 166 23.60 6.69 -4.55
C VAL A 166 22.74 5.51 -5.01
N LEU A 167 23.02 4.30 -4.55
CA LEU A 167 22.19 3.12 -4.84
C LEU A 167 20.75 3.30 -4.33
N SER A 168 20.57 3.83 -3.12
CA SER A 168 19.22 4.06 -2.57
C SER A 168 18.42 5.07 -3.40
N VAL A 169 19.08 6.08 -3.99
CA VAL A 169 18.42 7.03 -4.90
C VAL A 169 17.94 6.33 -6.17
N ASP A 170 18.76 5.45 -6.75
CA ASP A 170 18.38 4.68 -7.94
C ASP A 170 17.21 3.72 -7.65
N GLU A 171 17.28 2.99 -6.53
CA GLU A 171 16.19 2.12 -6.06
C GLU A 171 14.88 2.90 -5.85
N ALA A 172 14.95 4.09 -5.24
CA ALA A 172 13.78 4.94 -5.06
C ALA A 172 13.19 5.42 -6.39
N ARG A 173 14.00 5.74 -7.40
CA ARG A 173 13.51 6.09 -8.75
C ARG A 173 12.76 4.93 -9.40
N ILE A 174 13.30 3.72 -9.30
CA ILE A 174 12.67 2.50 -9.83
C ILE A 174 11.33 2.26 -9.11
N ALA A 175 11.30 2.39 -7.79
CA ALA A 175 10.09 2.19 -7.01
C ALA A 175 8.99 3.21 -7.31
N ILE A 176 9.34 4.48 -7.58
CA ILE A 176 8.37 5.49 -8.04
C ILE A 176 7.75 5.08 -9.38
N ASP A 177 8.55 4.60 -10.35
CA ASP A 177 8.03 4.15 -11.65
C ASP A 177 7.14 2.93 -11.52
N MET A 178 7.59 1.93 -10.76
CA MET A 178 6.82 0.71 -10.52
C MET A 178 5.48 1.06 -9.86
N TRP A 179 5.49 1.93 -8.84
CA TRP A 179 4.25 2.40 -8.22
C TRP A 179 3.35 3.11 -9.23
N ASN A 180 3.88 4.03 -10.06
CA ASN A 180 3.09 4.72 -11.06
C ASN A 180 2.39 3.74 -12.02
N GLU A 181 3.14 2.77 -12.56
CA GLU A 181 2.60 1.75 -13.46
C GLU A 181 1.46 0.96 -12.80
N ARG A 182 1.63 0.54 -11.53
CA ARG A 182 0.60 -0.21 -10.81
C ARG A 182 -0.59 0.64 -10.42
N ALA A 183 -0.38 1.91 -10.05
CA ALA A 183 -1.45 2.84 -9.76
C ALA A 183 -2.29 3.16 -11.01
N GLU A 184 -1.66 3.42 -12.15
CA GLU A 184 -2.37 3.58 -13.43
C GLU A 184 -3.15 2.32 -13.81
N SER A 185 -2.53 1.15 -13.64
CA SER A 185 -3.15 -0.15 -13.94
C SER A 185 -4.39 -0.42 -13.07
N ALA A 186 -4.32 -0.11 -11.77
CA ALA A 186 -5.45 -0.22 -10.84
C ALA A 186 -6.57 0.77 -11.19
N ARG A 187 -6.24 2.02 -11.52
CA ARG A 187 -7.23 3.05 -11.92
C ARG A 187 -7.98 2.71 -13.21
N LYS A 188 -7.29 2.14 -14.20
CA LYS A 188 -7.88 1.79 -15.50
C LYS A 188 -8.97 0.72 -15.39
N ARG A 189 -9.06 0.01 -14.26
CA ARG A 189 -10.02 -1.07 -14.04
C ARG A 189 -11.01 -0.73 -12.92
N PRO A 190 -12.05 0.08 -13.19
CA PRO A 190 -13.08 0.34 -12.19
C PRO A 190 -13.88 -0.94 -11.90
N PHE A 191 -14.22 -1.15 -10.63
CA PHE A 191 -15.22 -2.11 -10.21
C PHE A 191 -16.58 -1.42 -10.09
N PHE A 192 -17.60 -1.96 -10.75
CA PHE A 192 -18.98 -1.50 -10.61
C PHE A 192 -19.93 -2.70 -10.70
N CYS A 193 -21.00 -2.65 -9.93
CA CYS A 193 -22.13 -3.55 -10.07
C CYS A 193 -23.17 -2.84 -10.95
N SER A 194 -23.43 -3.39 -12.14
CA SER A 194 -24.31 -2.77 -13.15
C SER A 194 -25.74 -3.28 -13.10
N SER A 195 -25.97 -4.35 -12.33
CA SER A 195 -27.25 -5.04 -12.25
C SER A 195 -27.51 -5.55 -10.82
N PRO A 196 -28.79 -5.80 -10.44
CA PRO A 196 -29.12 -6.44 -9.17
C PRO A 196 -28.46 -7.82 -8.98
N ARG A 197 -28.12 -8.51 -10.09
CA ARG A 197 -27.40 -9.79 -10.04
C ARG A 197 -25.94 -9.59 -9.66
N ASP A 198 -25.29 -8.57 -10.21
CA ASP A 198 -23.91 -8.22 -9.87
C ASP A 198 -23.83 -7.82 -8.40
N GLU A 199 -24.79 -7.02 -7.91
CA GLU A 199 -24.87 -6.61 -6.50
C GLU A 199 -25.06 -7.80 -5.57
N ALA A 200 -25.92 -8.76 -5.94
CA ALA A 200 -26.12 -9.98 -5.16
C ALA A 200 -24.86 -10.84 -5.11
N ALA A 201 -24.17 -11.02 -6.25
CA ALA A 201 -22.91 -11.75 -6.31
C ALA A 201 -21.80 -11.06 -5.51
N TYR A 202 -21.71 -9.73 -5.58
CA TYR A 202 -20.73 -8.97 -4.81
C TYR A 202 -21.00 -9.03 -3.30
N ARG A 203 -22.28 -8.96 -2.89
CA ARG A 203 -22.67 -9.19 -1.50
C ARG A 203 -22.26 -10.58 -1.03
N GLN A 204 -22.46 -11.61 -1.85
CA GLN A 204 -22.04 -12.97 -1.53
C GLN A 204 -20.52 -13.10 -1.34
N ILE A 205 -19.73 -12.42 -2.19
CA ILE A 205 -18.27 -12.31 -2.01
C ILE A 205 -17.93 -11.70 -0.64
N GLN A 206 -18.62 -10.63 -0.25
CA GLN A 206 -18.41 -9.97 1.04
C GLN A 206 -18.84 -10.83 2.23
N GLU A 207 -19.98 -11.53 2.13
CA GLU A 207 -20.48 -12.47 3.13
C GLU A 207 -19.55 -13.67 3.32
N ALA A 208 -18.83 -14.08 2.27
CA ALA A 208 -17.75 -15.07 2.35
C ALA A 208 -16.46 -14.54 3.03
N GLY A 209 -16.47 -13.29 3.52
CA GLY A 209 -15.38 -12.67 4.27
C GLY A 209 -14.33 -11.99 3.41
N HIS A 210 -14.57 -11.84 2.10
CA HIS A 210 -13.67 -11.07 1.24
C HIS A 210 -13.93 -9.57 1.39
N PRO A 211 -12.87 -8.74 1.35
CA PRO A 211 -12.99 -7.32 1.63
C PRO A 211 -13.79 -6.55 0.57
N ALA A 212 -14.46 -5.50 1.01
CA ALA A 212 -15.02 -4.49 0.13
C ALA A 212 -13.90 -3.74 -0.63
N LEU A 213 -14.13 -3.41 -1.90
CA LEU A 213 -13.14 -2.75 -2.76
C LEU A 213 -13.25 -1.22 -2.74
N GLU A 214 -14.40 -0.67 -2.31
CA GLU A 214 -14.73 0.75 -2.42
C GLU A 214 -13.70 1.64 -1.71
N GLU A 215 -13.33 1.29 -0.48
CA GLU A 215 -12.35 2.03 0.32
C GLU A 215 -10.97 2.00 -0.35
N ALA A 216 -10.51 0.81 -0.73
CA ALA A 216 -9.21 0.64 -1.39
C ALA A 216 -9.13 1.35 -2.75
N MET A 217 -10.25 1.42 -3.48
CA MET A 217 -10.34 2.18 -4.73
C MET A 217 -10.37 3.68 -4.49
N ALA A 218 -11.07 4.16 -3.46
CA ALA A 218 -11.10 5.56 -3.09
C ALA A 218 -9.72 6.08 -2.65
N ASP A 219 -8.92 5.21 -2.02
CA ASP A 219 -7.54 5.48 -1.60
C ASP A 219 -6.52 5.53 -2.75
N LEU A 220 -6.92 5.24 -4.01
CA LEU A 220 -6.03 5.38 -5.15
C LEU A 220 -5.72 6.86 -5.42
N ASP A 221 -4.46 7.14 -5.74
CA ASP A 221 -4.03 8.44 -6.24
C ASP A 221 -4.85 8.82 -7.48
N GLN A 222 -5.29 10.08 -7.56
CA GLN A 222 -6.11 10.57 -8.67
C GLN A 222 -5.34 10.81 -9.95
N GLU A 223 -4.07 11.18 -9.83
CA GLU A 223 -3.19 11.52 -10.94
C GLU A 223 -1.81 10.91 -10.67
N PRO A 224 -1.69 9.57 -10.70
CA PRO A 224 -0.46 8.89 -10.29
C PRO A 224 0.76 9.36 -11.09
N GLY A 225 0.59 9.68 -12.38
CA GLY A 225 1.65 10.23 -13.21
C GLY A 225 2.15 11.61 -12.76
N VAL A 226 1.24 12.47 -12.28
CA VAL A 226 1.59 13.80 -11.73
C VAL A 226 2.32 13.65 -10.41
N THR A 227 1.80 12.80 -9.52
CA THR A 227 2.47 12.50 -8.24
C THR A 227 3.84 11.87 -8.46
N ALA A 228 3.97 10.89 -9.36
CA ALA A 228 5.23 10.24 -9.67
C ALA A 228 6.24 11.22 -10.26
N TYR A 229 5.80 12.10 -11.17
CA TYR A 229 6.64 13.16 -11.71
C TYR A 229 7.15 14.10 -10.61
N ALA A 230 6.27 14.55 -9.70
CA ALA A 230 6.64 15.42 -8.60
C ALA A 230 7.63 14.74 -7.63
N LEU A 231 7.39 13.46 -7.29
CA LEU A 231 8.30 12.68 -6.44
C LEU A 231 9.69 12.53 -7.08
N ARG A 232 9.75 12.24 -8.38
CA ARG A 232 11.00 12.16 -9.14
C ARG A 232 11.75 13.48 -9.17
N ALA A 233 11.06 14.55 -9.55
CA ALA A 233 11.65 15.88 -9.62
C ALA A 233 12.24 16.30 -8.26
N ASN A 234 11.54 16.04 -7.17
CA ASN A 234 12.02 16.33 -5.82
C ASN A 234 13.23 15.47 -5.44
N LEU A 235 13.19 14.16 -5.74
CA LEU A 235 14.30 13.24 -5.47
C LEU A 235 15.55 13.64 -6.26
N ASP A 236 15.40 13.97 -7.54
CA ASP A 236 16.48 14.38 -8.43
C ASP A 236 17.10 15.70 -7.99
N GLN A 237 16.26 16.71 -7.70
CA GLN A 237 16.74 18.00 -7.19
C GLN A 237 17.49 17.84 -5.86
N ALA A 238 16.95 17.04 -4.93
CA ALA A 238 17.63 16.76 -3.66
C ALA A 238 18.95 16.02 -3.90
N HIS A 239 18.96 15.04 -4.80
CA HIS A 239 20.16 14.30 -5.14
C HIS A 239 21.25 15.19 -5.73
N GLU A 240 20.92 16.04 -6.71
CA GLU A 240 21.86 16.99 -7.31
C GLU A 240 22.47 17.92 -6.26
N ARG A 241 21.63 18.51 -5.39
CA ARG A 241 22.12 19.38 -4.31
C ARG A 241 23.04 18.64 -3.34
N ARG A 242 22.70 17.40 -2.99
CA ARG A 242 23.47 16.55 -2.08
C ARG A 242 24.81 16.15 -2.69
N MET A 243 24.83 15.83 -3.99
CA MET A 243 26.07 15.56 -4.74
C MET A 243 26.98 16.79 -4.78
N GLU A 244 26.41 18.00 -4.96
CA GLU A 244 27.18 19.25 -4.90
C GLU A 244 27.84 19.42 -3.52
N LEU A 245 27.08 19.28 -2.43
CA LEU A 245 27.57 19.39 -1.06
C LEU A 245 28.64 18.33 -0.73
N ALA A 246 28.42 17.09 -1.16
CA ALA A 246 29.37 16.00 -1.00
C ALA A 246 30.68 16.31 -1.73
N SER A 247 30.61 16.85 -2.95
CA SER A 247 31.79 17.25 -3.72
C SER A 247 32.57 18.42 -3.07
N GLN A 248 31.86 19.42 -2.54
CA GLN A 248 32.48 20.55 -1.83
C GLN A 248 33.19 20.06 -0.56
N THR A 249 32.57 19.16 0.18
CA THR A 249 33.15 18.56 1.40
C THR A 249 34.41 17.75 1.07
N LEU A 250 34.36 16.93 0.01
CA LEU A 250 35.51 16.13 -0.42
C LEU A 250 36.70 17.00 -0.83
N ARG A 251 36.48 18.11 -1.54
CA ARG A 251 37.55 19.05 -1.91
C ARG A 251 38.25 19.66 -0.70
N LEU A 252 37.51 19.94 0.38
CA LEU A 252 38.08 20.46 1.63
C LEU A 252 38.80 19.40 2.46
N ALA A 253 38.42 18.13 2.31
CA ALA A 253 39.04 17.00 3.01
C ALA A 253 40.32 16.49 2.32
N GLN A 254 40.53 16.80 1.04
CA GLN A 254 41.76 16.45 0.32
C GLN A 254 42.90 17.39 0.74
N PRO A 255 44.07 16.85 1.14
CA PRO A 255 45.24 17.69 1.43
C PRO A 255 45.66 18.43 0.16
N VAL A 256 45.95 19.73 0.29
CA VAL A 256 46.59 20.51 -0.77
C VAL A 256 47.92 19.83 -1.09
N GLN A 257 48.02 19.25 -2.29
CA GLN A 257 49.25 18.69 -2.82
C GLN A 257 50.17 19.80 -3.33
#